data_AF-K1T7V4-F1
#
_entry.id   AF-K1T7V4-F1
#
_cell.length_a   1.000
_cell.length_b   1.000
_cell.length_c   1.000
_cell.angle_alpha   90.00
_cell.angle_beta   90.00
_cell.angle_gamma   90.00
#
_symmetry.space_group_name_H-M   'P 1'
#
loop_
_entity.id
_entity.type
_entity.pdbx_description
1 polymer ?
#
loop_
_entity_poly.entity_id
_entity_poly.type
_entity_poly.pdbx_seq_one_letter_code
_entity_poly.pdbx_strand_id
1 'polypeptide(L)' 'MIQDGIPMSFFPNALENLIDQFAALPGVGRKSAQRLAFHVLSLPEEEALKFAAAIVD' A
#
# COMPACT_ATOMS: atom_id res chain seq x y z
N MET A 1 15.80 -0.59 -24.31
CA MET A 1 16.48 0.16 -23.25
C MET A 1 16.39 -0.66 -21.98
N ILE A 2 17.52 -1.18 -21.53
CA ILE A 2 17.66 -1.90 -20.26
C ILE A 2 18.07 -0.86 -19.22
N GLN A 3 17.28 -0.65 -18.17
CA GLN A 3 17.73 -0.03 -16.93
C GLN A 3 17.25 -0.90 -15.76
N ASP A 4 18.24 -1.48 -15.07
CA ASP A 4 18.22 -1.87 -13.66
C ASP A 4 17.13 -2.81 -13.11
N GLY A 5 16.82 -3.94 -13.75
CA GLY A 5 16.41 -5.20 -13.07
C GLY A 5 15.23 -5.19 -12.06
N ILE A 6 14.53 -4.08 -11.87
CA ILE A 6 13.39 -3.91 -10.97
C ILE A 6 12.15 -4.24 -11.81
N PRO A 7 11.26 -5.15 -11.37
CA PRO A 7 10.00 -5.37 -12.07
C PRO A 7 9.32 -4.01 -12.23
N MET A 8 8.81 -3.72 -13.42
CA MET A 8 8.18 -2.43 -13.73
C MET A 8 6.91 -2.28 -12.88
N SER A 9 7.07 -1.88 -11.63
CA SER A 9 5.97 -1.48 -10.80
C SER A 9 5.59 -0.07 -11.21
N PHE A 10 4.34 0.08 -11.62
CA PHE A 10 3.78 1.36 -12.04
C PHE A 10 3.69 2.39 -10.91
N PHE A 11 4.08 2.00 -9.69
CA PHE A 11 3.91 2.75 -8.45
C PHE A 11 5.26 2.89 -7.72
N PRO A 12 5.45 3.97 -6.94
CA PRO A 12 6.60 4.07 -6.05
C PRO A 12 6.70 2.86 -5.12
N ASN A 13 7.93 2.40 -4.81
CA ASN A 13 8.18 1.22 -3.97
C ASN A 13 7.41 1.24 -2.64
N ALA A 14 7.24 2.42 -2.02
CA ALA A 14 6.46 2.57 -0.79
C ALA A 14 4.98 2.22 -0.96
N LEU A 15 4.37 2.61 -2.08
CA LEU A 15 2.98 2.28 -2.40
C LEU A 15 2.85 0.80 -2.75
N GLU A 16 3.78 0.23 -3.51
CA GLU A 16 3.76 -1.21 -3.79
C GLU A 16 3.85 -2.06 -2.53
N ASN A 17 4.76 -1.70 -1.61
CA ASN A 17 4.85 -2.36 -0.30
C ASN A 17 3.51 -2.29 0.46
N LEU A 18 2.85 -1.14 0.49
CA LEU A 18 1.56 -0.99 1.16
C LEU A 18 0.46 -1.86 0.51
N ILE A 19 0.44 -1.93 -0.82
CA ILE A 19 -0.47 -2.81 -1.57
C ILE A 19 -0.21 -4.27 -1.22
N ASP A 20 1.05 -4.69 -1.15
CA ASP A 20 1.39 -6.07 -0.82
C ASP A 20 1.00 -6.43 0.62
N GLN A 21 1.19 -5.51 1.59
CA GLN A 21 0.72 -5.72 2.97
C GLN A 21 -0.81 -5.87 3.03
N PHE A 22 -1.57 -5.04 2.32
CA PHE A 22 -3.02 -5.19 2.27
C PHE A 22 -3.46 -6.47 1.54
N ALA A 23 -2.75 -6.89 0.49
CA ALA A 23 -3.07 -8.11 -0.26
C ALA A 23 -2.75 -9.40 0.51
N ALA A 24 -1.94 -9.33 1.57
CA ALA A 24 -1.66 -10.46 2.46
C ALA A 24 -2.83 -10.76 3.41
N LEU A 25 -3.81 -9.86 3.53
CA LEU A 25 -4.97 -10.05 4.42
C LEU A 25 -5.96 -11.08 3.85
N PRO A 26 -6.54 -11.96 4.69
CA PRO A 26 -7.52 -12.94 4.23
C PRO A 26 -8.73 -12.27 3.59
N GLY A 27 -9.04 -12.63 2.34
CA GLY A 27 -10.16 -12.06 1.59
C GLY A 27 -9.85 -10.77 0.83
N VAL A 28 -8.61 -10.26 0.87
CA VAL A 28 -8.22 -9.04 0.16
C VAL A 28 -7.32 -9.37 -1.04
N GLY A 29 -7.87 -9.32 -2.25
CA GLY A 29 -7.09 -9.47 -3.49
C GLY A 29 -6.36 -8.18 -3.89
N ARG A 30 -5.37 -8.28 -4.81
CA ARG A 30 -4.50 -7.17 -5.24
C ARG A 30 -5.26 -5.89 -5.67
N LYS A 31 -6.37 -6.02 -6.40
CA LYS A 31 -7.21 -4.87 -6.81
C LYS A 31 -7.85 -4.17 -5.61
N SER A 32 -8.34 -4.94 -4.63
CA SER A 32 -8.91 -4.40 -3.39
C SER A 32 -7.82 -3.78 -2.52
N ALA A 33 -6.66 -4.42 -2.41
CA ALA A 33 -5.50 -3.90 -1.71
C ALA A 33 -5.01 -2.56 -2.28
N GLN A 34 -4.94 -2.44 -3.61
CA GLN A 34 -4.64 -1.17 -4.28
C GLN A 34 -5.62 -0.07 -3.90
N ARG A 35 -6.94 -0.35 -3.91
CA ARG A 35 -7.95 0.62 -3.48
C ARG A 35 -7.77 1.05 -2.02
N LEU A 36 -7.45 0.12 -1.12
CA LEU A 36 -7.22 0.42 0.29
C LEU A 36 -5.96 1.27 0.48
N ALA A 37 -4.86 0.93 -0.20
CA ALA A 37 -3.63 1.70 -0.16
C ALA A 37 -3.85 3.15 -0.60
N PHE A 38 -4.53 3.37 -1.72
CA PHE A 38 -4.88 4.72 -2.18
C PHE A 38 -5.80 5.45 -1.21
N HIS A 39 -6.75 4.75 -0.60
CA HIS A 39 -7.63 5.36 0.40
C HIS A 39 -6.83 5.85 1.61
N VAL A 40 -5.97 5.02 2.19
CA VAL A 40 -5.15 5.39 3.35
C VAL A 40 -4.21 6.54 3.03
N LEU A 41 -3.60 6.56 1.84
CA LEU A 41 -2.77 7.68 1.40
C LEU A 41 -3.54 8.99 1.13
N SER A 42 -4.86 8.91 0.94
CA SER A 42 -5.72 10.08 0.75
C SER A 42 -6.26 10.66 2.07
N LEU A 43 -6.05 9.99 3.19
CA LEU A 43 -6.50 10.45 4.50
C LEU A 43 -5.70 11.68 4.95
N PRO A 44 -6.30 12.55 5.79
CA PRO A 44 -5.53 13.54 6.54
C PRO A 44 -4.43 12.86 7.36
N GLU A 45 -3.30 13.55 7.53
CA GLU A 45 -2.13 13.01 8.24
C GLU A 45 -2.48 12.48 9.63
N GLU A 46 -3.28 13.20 10.41
CA GLU A 46 -3.72 12.77 11.74
C GLU A 46 -4.50 11.46 11.71
N GLU A 47 -5.37 11.26 10.71
CA GLU A 47 -6.15 10.04 10.56
C GLU A 47 -5.29 8.88 10.09
N ALA A 48 -4.36 9.13 9.15
CA ALA A 48 -3.40 8.13 8.71
C ALA A 48 -2.50 7.65 9.86
N LEU A 49 -2.04 8.57 10.71
CA LEU A 49 -1.24 8.26 11.89
C LEU A 49 -2.04 7.45 12.92
N LYS A 50 -3.30 7.81 13.19
CA LYS A 50 -4.19 7.02 14.06
C LYS A 50 -4.42 5.62 13.51
N PHE A 51 -4.65 5.48 12.21
CA PHE A 51 -4.81 4.19 11.54
C PHE A 51 -3.54 3.33 11.69
N ALA A 52 -2.36 3.90 11.46
CA ALA A 52 -1.09 3.20 11.61
C ALA A 52 -0.83 2.78 13.06
N ALA A 53 -1.15 3.64 14.03
CA ALA A 53 -1.01 3.32 15.45
C ALA A 53 -1.87 2.11 15.86
N ALA A 54 -3.10 2.02 15.33
CA ALA A 54 -3.99 0.89 15.61
C ALA A 54 -3.48 -0.48 15.10
N ILE A 55 -2.44 -0.51 14.25
CA ILE A 55 -1.83 -1.76 13.77
C ILE A 55 -0.91 -2.37 14.82
N VAL A 56 -0.28 -1.55 15.67
CA VAL A 56 0.77 -1.95 16.62
C VAL A 56 0.35 -1.85 18.09
N ASP A 57 -0.88 -1.40 18.35
CA ASP A 57 -1.52 -1.36 19.67
C ASP A 57 -2.05 -2.76 20.06
#